data_AF-A0A364LFM1-F1
#
_entry.id   AF-A0A364LFM1-F1
#
_cell.length_a   1.000
_cell.length_b   1.000
_cell.length_c   1.000
_cell.angle_alpha   90.00
_cell.angle_beta   90.00
_cell.angle_gamma   90.00
#
_symmetry.space_group_name_H-M   'P 1'
#
loop_
_entity.id
_entity.type
_entity.pdbx_description
1 polymer ?
#
loop_
_entity_poly.entity_id
_entity_poly.type
_entity_poly.pdbx_seq_one_letter_code
_entity_poly.pdbx_strand_id
1 'polypeptide(L)'
;MLPSEYTQRLEEFRKHIFALPTTELKYHLFLLLAAIEPINTPQTRDILALSIDLTVQCKNFLNPGQRADELQEQIELVNTKYGRLVRLIDKYNSSFVLYPHLLTIGSALLAITLGLFFAILGGITGVVQGIINQQNPLKYFALGTFVGLCLGGAIGNRTPEYLLEEPLFRKLKLVLNGLNLNLNQLTSSRKTIHDYLNEVLDDLLANYFNNDKEKLNHFLNSPASYTAGSHPAEFVSEHLRGTVGQHALIAVKIADKPPFALEFAISPSDLTRDLTQPISRQTTGRKIAEMMALHRQMQETHACTLHYMVNRMKPGETDCLAYVLRLTDGVNEPRPPIKRFYQQNGIGNFLSFFISHLSAFSEKEEQSIGVRPASGQTG
;
A
#
# COMPACT_ATOMS: atom_id res chain seq x y z
N MET A 1 11.79 27.82 -13.07
CA MET A 1 10.49 27.69 -12.39
C MET A 1 10.53 28.45 -11.08
N LEU A 2 9.65 29.42 -10.90
CA LEU A 2 9.49 30.14 -9.63
C LEU A 2 8.79 29.24 -8.59
N PRO A 3 8.89 29.50 -7.28
CA PRO A 3 8.18 28.73 -6.25
C PRO A 3 6.67 28.61 -6.49
N SER A 4 6.01 29.70 -6.91
CA SER A 4 4.58 29.71 -7.22
C SER A 4 4.20 28.82 -8.41
N GLU A 5 5.03 28.81 -9.45
CA GLU A 5 4.85 27.97 -10.65
C GLU A 5 5.03 26.48 -10.31
N TYR A 6 5.96 26.15 -9.39
CA TYR A 6 6.14 24.79 -8.88
C TYR A 6 4.90 24.29 -8.14
N THR A 7 4.35 25.11 -7.22
CA THR A 7 3.11 24.78 -6.51
C THR A 7 1.93 24.58 -7.45
N GLN A 8 1.79 25.42 -8.49
CA GLN A 8 0.74 25.27 -9.48
C GLN A 8 0.85 23.94 -10.24
N ARG A 9 2.05 23.53 -10.63
CA ARG A 9 2.27 22.25 -11.31
C ARG A 9 2.09 21.04 -10.39
N LEU A 10 2.40 21.15 -9.10
CA LEU A 10 2.08 20.10 -8.12
C LEU A 10 0.56 19.89 -8.03
N GLU A 11 -0.21 20.97 -8.02
CA GLU A 11 -1.68 20.90 -8.03
C GLU A 11 -2.25 20.38 -9.35
N GLU A 12 -1.63 20.74 -10.49
CA GLU A 12 -1.93 20.13 -11.79
C GLU A 12 -1.70 18.62 -11.76
N PHE A 13 -0.54 18.18 -11.26
CA PHE A 13 -0.23 16.76 -11.11
C PHE A 13 -1.26 16.05 -10.22
N ARG A 14 -1.58 16.63 -9.05
CA ARG A 14 -2.61 16.11 -8.12
C ARG A 14 -3.96 15.94 -8.81
N LYS A 15 -4.40 16.93 -9.62
CA LYS A 15 -5.64 16.86 -10.40
C LYS A 15 -5.60 15.74 -11.42
N HIS A 16 -4.47 15.54 -12.12
CA HIS A 16 -4.32 14.43 -13.06
C HIS A 16 -4.42 13.06 -12.37
N ILE A 17 -3.84 12.90 -11.18
CA ILE A 17 -3.96 11.66 -10.40
C ILE A 17 -5.44 11.39 -10.04
N PHE A 18 -6.15 12.38 -9.51
CA PHE A 18 -7.57 12.24 -9.19
C PHE A 18 -8.45 11.93 -10.40
N ALA A 19 -8.07 12.42 -11.59
CA ALA A 19 -8.80 12.20 -12.83
C ALA A 19 -8.57 10.81 -13.46
N LEU A 20 -7.66 9.99 -12.92
CA LEU A 20 -7.54 8.59 -13.32
C LEU A 20 -8.79 7.80 -12.91
N PRO A 21 -9.19 6.77 -13.69
CA PRO A 21 -10.23 5.83 -13.27
C PRO A 21 -9.76 5.00 -12.05
N THR A 22 -10.59 4.08 -11.57
CA THR A 22 -10.21 3.18 -10.46
C THR A 22 -8.96 2.37 -10.80
N THR A 23 -7.89 2.56 -10.03
CA THR A 23 -6.60 1.88 -10.28
C THR A 23 -5.66 2.00 -9.07
N GLU A 24 -4.85 0.97 -8.82
CA GLU A 24 -3.79 1.00 -7.83
C GLU A 24 -2.69 2.04 -8.16
N LEU A 25 -2.51 2.43 -9.44
CA LEU A 25 -1.49 3.42 -9.85
C LEU A 25 -1.59 4.73 -9.06
N LYS A 26 -2.80 5.16 -8.67
CA LYS A 26 -3.02 6.39 -7.91
C LYS A 26 -2.22 6.41 -6.62
N TYR A 27 -2.17 5.29 -5.89
CA TYR A 27 -1.43 5.20 -4.64
C TYR A 27 0.05 5.55 -4.84
N HIS A 28 0.69 4.97 -5.86
CA HIS A 28 2.10 5.23 -6.15
C HIS A 28 2.35 6.62 -6.71
N LEU A 29 1.45 7.16 -7.53
CA LEU A 29 1.56 8.54 -8.02
C LEU A 29 1.37 9.57 -6.89
N PHE A 30 0.51 9.27 -5.93
CA PHE A 30 0.37 10.08 -4.73
C PHE A 30 1.61 10.02 -3.83
N LEU A 31 2.25 8.87 -3.69
CA LEU A 31 3.57 8.76 -3.05
C LEU A 31 4.65 9.54 -3.81
N LEU A 32 4.62 9.53 -5.15
CA LEU A 32 5.53 10.32 -5.99
C LEU A 32 5.39 11.81 -5.71
N LEU A 33 4.14 12.30 -5.74
CA LEU A 33 3.81 13.69 -5.42
C LEU A 33 4.35 14.07 -4.03
N ALA A 34 4.12 13.24 -3.03
CA ALA A 34 4.59 13.46 -1.66
C ALA A 34 6.11 13.47 -1.51
N ALA A 35 6.83 12.69 -2.32
CA ALA A 35 8.29 12.67 -2.31
C ALA A 35 8.88 13.98 -2.82
N ILE A 36 8.27 14.59 -3.85
CA ILE A 36 8.81 15.77 -4.54
C ILE A 36 8.22 17.09 -4.03
N GLU A 37 6.99 17.10 -3.50
CA GLU A 37 6.27 18.30 -3.04
C GLU A 37 7.08 19.17 -2.06
N PRO A 38 7.77 18.60 -1.04
CA PRO A 38 8.51 19.41 -0.06
C PRO A 38 9.79 20.05 -0.60
N ILE A 39 10.29 19.63 -1.77
CA ILE A 39 11.63 19.97 -2.26
C ILE A 39 11.51 20.62 -3.63
N ASN A 40 11.85 21.91 -3.75
CA ASN A 40 11.80 22.65 -5.01
C ASN A 40 13.21 22.85 -5.60
N THR A 41 13.74 21.83 -6.27
CA THR A 41 15.04 21.85 -6.92
C THR A 41 14.90 21.62 -8.44
N PRO A 42 15.92 21.90 -9.26
CA PRO A 42 15.89 21.53 -10.69
C PRO A 42 15.52 20.06 -10.92
N GLN A 43 16.04 19.15 -10.09
CA GLN A 43 15.76 17.72 -10.19
C GLN A 43 14.28 17.40 -9.97
N THR A 44 13.67 17.93 -8.89
CA THR A 44 12.27 17.64 -8.58
C THR A 44 11.30 18.29 -9.58
N ARG A 45 11.69 19.42 -10.20
CA ARG A 45 10.93 20.03 -11.31
C ARG A 45 10.92 19.15 -12.56
N ASP A 46 12.06 18.58 -12.92
CA ASP A 46 12.18 17.70 -14.10
C ASP A 46 11.42 16.38 -13.86
N ILE A 47 11.50 15.83 -12.63
CA ILE A 47 10.72 14.67 -12.21
C ILE A 47 9.22 14.98 -12.27
N LEU A 48 8.77 16.13 -11.74
CA LEU A 48 7.38 16.54 -11.77
C LEU A 48 6.83 16.61 -13.20
N ALA A 49 7.59 17.21 -14.13
CA ALA A 49 7.19 17.31 -15.53
C ALA A 49 6.99 15.93 -16.17
N LEU A 50 7.93 15.00 -15.99
CA LEU A 50 7.79 13.64 -16.53
C LEU A 50 6.68 12.83 -15.82
N SER A 51 6.40 13.13 -14.55
CA SER A 51 5.34 12.48 -13.78
C SER A 51 3.94 12.89 -14.27
N ILE A 52 3.75 14.17 -14.58
CA ILE A 52 2.52 14.67 -15.22
C ILE A 52 2.32 13.98 -16.57
N ASP A 53 3.36 13.98 -17.41
CA ASP A 53 3.35 13.32 -18.73
C ASP A 53 2.95 11.84 -18.64
N LEU A 54 3.55 11.09 -17.71
CA LEU A 54 3.23 9.69 -17.47
C LEU A 54 1.77 9.52 -17.03
N THR A 55 1.29 10.38 -16.13
CA THR A 55 -0.07 10.29 -15.58
C THR A 55 -1.13 10.58 -16.62
N VAL A 56 -0.92 11.59 -17.45
CA VAL A 56 -1.78 11.88 -18.60
C VAL A 56 -1.83 10.67 -19.55
N GLN A 57 -0.67 10.06 -19.82
CA GLN A 57 -0.62 8.88 -20.68
C GLN A 57 -1.31 7.65 -20.05
N CYS A 58 -1.18 7.46 -18.74
CA CYS A 58 -1.92 6.41 -18.01
C CYS A 58 -3.44 6.61 -18.09
N LYS A 59 -3.91 7.86 -18.05
CA LYS A 59 -5.34 8.17 -18.22
C LYS A 59 -5.86 7.71 -19.57
N ASN A 60 -5.09 7.96 -20.62
CA ASN A 60 -5.45 7.54 -21.97
C ASN A 60 -5.47 6.01 -22.08
N PHE A 61 -4.43 5.34 -21.58
CA PHE A 61 -4.33 3.88 -21.53
C PHE A 61 -5.48 3.20 -20.76
N LEU A 62 -5.93 3.79 -19.65
CA LEU A 62 -6.99 3.21 -18.82
C LEU A 62 -8.41 3.54 -19.30
N ASN A 63 -8.56 4.12 -20.49
CA ASN A 63 -9.87 4.50 -21.01
C ASN A 63 -10.67 3.26 -21.48
N PRO A 64 -11.88 2.98 -20.94
CA PRO A 64 -12.65 1.76 -21.23
C PRO A 64 -13.13 1.54 -22.69
N GLY A 65 -12.86 2.46 -23.61
CA GLY A 65 -13.37 2.41 -24.98
C GLY A 65 -12.31 2.20 -26.08
N GLN A 66 -11.09 1.78 -25.74
CA GLN A 66 -10.00 1.68 -26.72
C GLN A 66 -10.12 0.43 -27.60
N ARG A 67 -9.80 0.58 -28.89
CA ARG A 67 -9.64 -0.56 -29.79
C ARG A 67 -8.35 -1.33 -29.47
N ALA A 68 -8.28 -2.60 -29.84
CA ALA A 68 -7.13 -3.46 -29.49
C ALA A 68 -5.80 -2.98 -30.10
N ASP A 69 -5.83 -2.41 -31.31
CA ASP A 69 -4.69 -1.78 -31.98
C ASP A 69 -4.20 -0.53 -31.23
N GLU A 70 -5.14 0.31 -30.78
CA GLU A 70 -4.85 1.51 -29.99
C GLU A 70 -4.29 1.17 -28.61
N LEU A 71 -4.76 0.08 -27.99
CA LEU A 71 -4.32 -0.37 -26.68
C LEU A 71 -2.83 -0.72 -26.69
N GLN A 72 -2.34 -1.46 -27.69
CA GLN A 72 -0.92 -1.81 -27.80
C GLN A 72 -0.03 -0.56 -27.94
N GLU A 73 -0.46 0.40 -28.77
CA GLU A 73 0.23 1.69 -28.89
C GLU A 73 0.26 2.45 -27.56
N GLN A 74 -0.87 2.47 -26.83
CA GLN A 74 -0.91 3.11 -25.51
C GLN A 74 0.03 2.44 -24.51
N ILE A 75 0.14 1.10 -24.52
CA ILE A 75 1.07 0.35 -23.68
C ILE A 75 2.52 0.77 -23.97
N GLU A 76 2.90 0.84 -25.25
CA GLU A 76 4.24 1.27 -25.66
C GLU A 76 4.55 2.71 -25.26
N LEU A 77 3.58 3.61 -25.40
CA LEU A 77 3.69 5.00 -24.97
C LEU A 77 3.83 5.11 -23.44
N VAL A 78 3.03 4.38 -22.66
CA VAL A 78 3.14 4.33 -21.19
C VAL A 78 4.53 3.82 -20.79
N ASN A 79 4.98 2.71 -21.37
CA ASN A 79 6.31 2.14 -21.11
C ASN A 79 7.44 3.11 -21.49
N THR A 80 7.29 3.84 -22.59
CA THR A 80 8.25 4.87 -23.02
C THR A 80 8.31 6.02 -22.02
N LYS A 81 7.16 6.55 -21.58
CA LYS A 81 7.08 7.64 -20.60
C LYS A 81 7.62 7.20 -19.24
N TYR A 82 7.26 6.01 -18.78
CA TYR A 82 7.79 5.40 -17.56
C TYR A 82 9.31 5.23 -17.65
N GLY A 83 9.81 4.67 -18.75
CA GLY A 83 11.25 4.48 -18.98
C GLY A 83 12.05 5.79 -19.08
N ARG A 84 11.43 6.90 -19.48
CA ARG A 84 12.05 8.24 -19.40
C ARG A 84 12.16 8.72 -17.96
N LEU A 85 11.12 8.54 -17.15
CA LEU A 85 11.11 8.89 -15.73
C LEU A 85 12.17 8.10 -14.96
N VAL A 86 12.27 6.77 -15.19
CA VAL A 86 13.31 5.91 -14.60
C VAL A 86 14.70 6.42 -14.97
N ARG A 87 14.97 6.62 -16.27
CA ARG A 87 16.29 7.11 -16.73
C ARG A 87 16.67 8.46 -16.14
N LEU A 88 15.70 9.36 -15.94
CA LEU A 88 15.94 10.66 -15.30
C LEU A 88 16.33 10.49 -13.83
N ILE A 89 15.59 9.67 -13.09
CA ILE A 89 15.85 9.41 -11.67
C ILE A 89 17.21 8.71 -11.50
N ASP A 90 17.50 7.70 -12.33
CA ASP A 90 18.78 7.00 -12.33
C ASP A 90 19.94 7.97 -12.61
N LYS A 91 19.78 8.89 -13.56
CA LYS A 91 20.78 9.92 -13.86
C LYS A 91 21.12 10.76 -12.62
N TYR A 92 20.11 11.18 -11.86
CA TYR A 92 20.36 11.97 -10.63
C TYR A 92 20.87 11.13 -9.46
N ASN A 93 20.49 9.85 -9.38
CA ASN A 93 20.99 8.93 -8.36
C ASN A 93 22.44 8.48 -8.64
N SER A 94 22.85 8.46 -9.92
CA SER A 94 24.14 7.93 -10.38
C SER A 94 25.38 8.76 -10.06
N SER A 95 25.30 9.76 -9.18
CA SER A 95 26.48 10.48 -8.67
C SER A 95 27.44 9.60 -7.85
N PHE A 96 27.17 8.29 -7.67
CA PHE A 96 28.10 7.29 -7.14
C PHE A 96 28.03 5.96 -7.93
N VAL A 97 29.03 5.66 -8.76
CA VAL A 97 28.97 4.71 -9.90
C VAL A 97 29.31 3.23 -9.59
N LEU A 98 29.44 2.77 -8.34
CA LEU A 98 29.88 1.36 -8.09
C LEU A 98 29.09 0.55 -7.06
N TYR A 99 27.95 1.07 -6.60
CA TYR A 99 27.37 0.64 -5.32
C TYR A 99 26.19 -0.37 -5.34
N PRO A 100 25.36 -0.55 -6.40
CA PRO A 100 24.13 -1.36 -6.30
C PRO A 100 24.35 -2.84 -5.92
N HIS A 101 25.38 -3.48 -6.49
CA HIS A 101 25.71 -4.87 -6.16
C HIS A 101 26.34 -5.00 -4.78
N LEU A 102 27.19 -4.04 -4.38
CA LEU A 102 27.79 -4.02 -3.04
C LEU A 102 26.75 -3.77 -1.95
N LEU A 103 25.77 -2.89 -2.20
CA LEU A 103 24.61 -2.70 -1.33
C LEU A 103 23.80 -3.98 -1.22
N THR A 104 23.52 -4.65 -2.33
CA THR A 104 22.73 -5.89 -2.31
C THR A 104 23.42 -6.99 -1.52
N ILE A 105 24.73 -7.19 -1.72
CA ILE A 105 25.53 -8.17 -0.98
C ILE A 105 25.64 -7.77 0.49
N GLY A 106 25.89 -6.50 0.78
CA GLY A 106 25.95 -5.96 2.15
C GLY A 106 24.63 -6.12 2.90
N SER A 107 23.50 -5.80 2.25
CA SER A 107 22.15 -6.02 2.77
C SER A 107 21.88 -7.49 3.03
N ALA A 108 22.27 -8.39 2.14
CA ALA A 108 22.09 -9.83 2.35
C ALA A 108 22.92 -10.35 3.53
N LEU A 109 24.21 -9.97 3.62
CA LEU A 109 25.08 -10.37 4.73
C LEU A 109 24.60 -9.80 6.07
N LEU A 110 24.14 -8.55 6.08
CA LEU A 110 23.60 -7.92 7.28
C LEU A 110 22.25 -8.52 7.68
N ALA A 111 21.39 -8.85 6.71
CA ALA A 111 20.14 -9.56 6.95
C ALA A 111 20.36 -10.93 7.59
N ILE A 112 21.34 -11.70 7.11
CA ILE A 112 21.68 -13.00 7.70
C ILE A 112 22.22 -12.84 9.13
N THR A 113 23.19 -11.94 9.32
CA THR A 113 23.84 -11.76 10.64
C THR A 113 22.87 -11.22 11.69
N LEU A 114 22.11 -10.17 11.37
CA LEU A 114 21.07 -9.65 12.27
C LEU A 114 19.93 -10.64 12.43
N GLY A 115 19.52 -11.34 11.37
CA GLY A 115 18.52 -12.40 11.45
C GLY A 115 18.87 -13.45 12.50
N LEU A 116 20.09 -13.99 12.46
CA LEU A 116 20.56 -14.98 13.44
C LEU A 116 20.63 -14.40 14.86
N PHE A 117 21.15 -13.18 15.01
CA PHE A 117 21.23 -12.51 16.31
C PHE A 117 19.84 -12.30 16.95
N PHE A 118 18.89 -11.76 16.19
CA PHE A 118 17.53 -11.54 16.67
C PHE A 118 16.76 -12.86 16.83
N ALA A 119 17.06 -13.91 16.07
CA ALA A 119 16.48 -15.24 16.28
C ALA A 119 16.86 -15.83 17.66
N ILE A 120 18.10 -15.62 18.11
CA ILE A 120 18.56 -16.03 19.44
C ILE A 120 17.85 -15.21 20.52
N LEU A 121 17.86 -13.88 20.40
CA LEU A 121 17.18 -12.99 21.35
C LEU A 121 15.67 -13.26 21.42
N GLY A 122 15.04 -13.49 20.27
CA GLY A 122 13.64 -13.85 20.14
C GLY A 122 13.34 -15.18 20.82
N GLY A 123 14.20 -16.19 20.64
CA GLY A 123 14.07 -17.47 21.33
C GLY A 123 14.13 -17.33 22.86
N ILE A 124 15.10 -16.58 23.38
CA ILE A 124 15.25 -16.33 24.83
C ILE A 124 14.03 -15.59 25.38
N THR A 125 13.61 -14.51 24.73
CA THR A 125 12.43 -13.75 25.16
C THR A 125 11.15 -14.59 25.07
N GLY A 126 11.03 -15.44 24.04
CA GLY A 126 9.98 -16.44 23.90
C GLY A 126 9.92 -17.39 25.10
N VAL A 127 11.03 -18.00 25.50
CA VAL A 127 11.09 -18.91 26.67
C VAL A 127 10.62 -18.20 27.93
N VAL A 128 11.14 -16.99 28.21
CA VAL A 128 10.75 -16.21 29.38
C VAL A 128 9.24 -15.94 29.37
N GLN A 129 8.70 -15.54 28.22
CA GLN A 129 7.26 -15.27 28.06
C GLN A 129 6.41 -16.54 28.20
N GLY A 130 6.90 -17.69 27.71
CA GLY A 130 6.25 -18.98 27.89
C GLY A 130 6.18 -19.39 29.35
N ILE A 131 7.27 -19.19 30.11
CA ILE A 131 7.32 -19.46 31.56
C ILE A 131 6.38 -18.53 32.32
N ILE A 132 6.44 -17.22 32.08
CA ILE A 132 5.60 -16.22 32.77
C ILE A 132 4.11 -16.51 32.55
N ASN A 133 3.71 -16.88 31.33
CA ASN A 133 2.32 -17.16 30.99
C ASN A 133 1.89 -18.61 31.28
N GLN A 134 2.74 -19.42 31.93
CA GLN A 134 2.48 -20.83 32.24
C GLN A 134 2.10 -21.67 31.01
N GLN A 135 2.73 -21.39 29.87
CA GLN A 135 2.53 -22.10 28.61
C GLN A 135 3.78 -22.90 28.22
N ASN A 136 3.70 -23.69 27.16
CA ASN A 136 4.82 -24.52 26.69
C ASN A 136 6.01 -23.65 26.25
N PRO A 137 7.14 -23.65 27.00
CA PRO A 137 8.29 -22.78 26.71
C PRO A 137 8.97 -23.10 25.37
N LEU A 138 8.93 -24.36 24.91
CA LEU A 138 9.51 -24.76 23.62
C LEU A 138 8.72 -24.21 22.43
N LYS A 139 7.38 -24.19 22.55
CA LYS A 139 6.51 -23.58 21.53
C LYS A 139 6.81 -22.08 21.41
N TYR A 140 6.95 -21.40 22.55
CA TYR A 140 7.27 -19.98 22.57
C TYR A 140 8.71 -19.66 22.16
N PHE A 141 9.68 -20.55 22.45
CA PHE A 141 11.03 -20.45 21.91
C PHE A 141 11.00 -20.46 20.38
N ALA A 142 10.37 -21.46 19.77
CA ALA A 142 10.29 -21.59 18.31
C ALA A 142 9.60 -20.37 17.67
N LEU A 143 8.51 -19.91 18.27
CA LEU A 143 7.77 -18.73 17.81
C LEU A 143 8.63 -17.46 17.91
N GLY A 144 9.29 -17.26 19.05
CA GLY A 144 10.18 -16.14 19.29
C GLY A 144 11.39 -16.15 18.35
N THR A 145 11.99 -17.30 18.11
CA THR A 145 13.09 -17.47 17.14
C THR A 145 12.64 -17.15 15.72
N PHE A 146 11.47 -17.63 15.29
CA PHE A 146 10.93 -17.32 13.97
C PHE A 146 10.66 -15.83 13.79
N VAL A 147 9.97 -15.21 14.75
CA VAL A 147 9.70 -13.77 14.73
C VAL A 147 11.01 -12.98 14.73
N GLY A 148 11.95 -13.31 15.62
CA GLY A 148 13.27 -12.69 15.68
C GLY A 148 14.04 -12.79 14.36
N LEU A 149 14.02 -13.95 13.71
CA LEU A 149 14.66 -14.16 12.40
C LEU A 149 14.08 -13.24 11.32
N CYS A 150 12.75 -13.21 11.20
CA CYS A 150 12.06 -12.35 10.23
C CYS A 150 12.37 -10.87 10.45
N LEU A 151 12.39 -10.44 11.71
CA LEU A 151 12.65 -9.05 12.09
C LEU A 151 14.11 -8.64 11.85
N GLY A 152 15.06 -9.44 12.32
CA GLY A 152 16.49 -9.19 12.12
C GLY A 152 16.84 -9.19 10.64
N GLY A 153 16.26 -10.12 9.87
CA GLY A 153 16.40 -10.15 8.41
C GLY A 153 15.85 -8.90 7.74
N ALA A 154 14.64 -8.46 8.11
CA ALA A 154 14.03 -7.25 7.56
C ALA A 154 14.84 -5.98 7.89
N ILE A 155 15.31 -5.85 9.13
CA ILE A 155 16.16 -4.73 9.57
C ILE A 155 17.49 -4.73 8.79
N GLY A 156 18.19 -5.87 8.76
CA GLY A 156 19.49 -5.98 8.11
C GLY A 156 19.43 -5.77 6.61
N ASN A 157 18.36 -6.21 5.95
CA ASN A 157 18.20 -5.99 4.52
C ASN A 157 18.00 -4.51 4.16
N ARG A 158 17.37 -3.74 5.05
CA ARG A 158 17.03 -2.32 4.82
C ARG A 158 18.08 -1.33 5.31
N THR A 159 18.84 -1.70 6.34
CA THR A 159 19.80 -0.79 6.98
C THR A 159 20.81 -0.19 5.98
N PRO A 160 21.41 -0.94 5.05
CA PRO A 160 22.39 -0.38 4.11
C PRO A 160 21.76 0.64 3.17
N GLU A 161 20.60 0.33 2.56
CA GLU A 161 19.86 1.30 1.73
C GLU A 161 19.48 2.54 2.56
N TYR A 162 19.09 2.37 3.82
CA TYR A 162 18.73 3.49 4.68
C TYR A 162 19.91 4.43 4.97
N LEU A 163 21.09 3.87 5.25
CA LEU A 163 22.30 4.61 5.63
C LEU A 163 23.01 5.26 4.44
N LEU A 164 22.89 4.66 3.24
CA LEU A 164 23.76 4.95 2.10
C LEU A 164 23.01 5.61 0.94
N GLU A 165 21.68 5.46 0.84
CA GLU A 165 20.87 6.17 -0.16
C GLU A 165 20.24 7.43 0.45
N GLU A 166 20.21 8.53 -0.32
CA GLU A 166 19.53 9.75 0.13
C GLU A 166 18.01 9.51 0.27
N PRO A 167 17.35 10.16 1.25
CA PRO A 167 15.92 9.95 1.52
C PRO A 167 15.00 10.15 0.31
N LEU A 168 15.29 11.13 -0.56
CA LEU A 168 14.50 11.38 -1.77
C LEU A 168 14.58 10.18 -2.74
N PHE A 169 15.79 9.69 -3.04
CA PHE A 169 15.96 8.59 -3.99
C PHE A 169 15.39 7.27 -3.46
N ARG A 170 15.50 7.02 -2.15
CA ARG A 170 14.85 5.86 -1.51
C ARG A 170 13.32 5.88 -1.71
N LYS A 171 12.69 7.05 -1.52
CA LYS A 171 11.26 7.27 -1.79
C LYS A 171 10.93 7.05 -3.27
N LEU A 172 11.71 7.64 -4.17
CA LEU A 172 11.51 7.52 -5.61
C LEU A 172 11.67 6.07 -6.11
N LYS A 173 12.66 5.32 -5.59
CA LYS A 173 12.88 3.90 -5.91
C LYS A 173 11.70 3.03 -5.49
N LEU A 174 11.15 3.26 -4.29
CA LEU A 174 9.93 2.58 -3.84
C LEU A 174 8.75 2.86 -4.77
N VAL A 175 8.55 4.13 -5.14
CA VAL A 175 7.49 4.56 -6.06
C VAL A 175 7.65 3.93 -7.45
N LEU A 176 8.84 4.00 -8.04
CA LEU A 176 9.10 3.45 -9.38
C LEU A 176 8.90 1.94 -9.41
N ASN A 177 9.36 1.21 -8.38
CA ASN A 177 9.11 -0.23 -8.27
C ASN A 177 7.61 -0.54 -8.22
N GLY A 178 6.84 0.24 -7.45
CA GLY A 178 5.38 0.10 -7.37
C GLY A 178 4.69 0.40 -8.70
N LEU A 179 5.08 1.46 -9.39
CA LEU A 179 4.57 1.80 -10.73
C LEU A 179 4.91 0.71 -11.75
N ASN A 180 6.15 0.22 -11.77
CA ASN A 180 6.57 -0.86 -12.67
C ASN A 180 5.72 -2.13 -12.48
N LEU A 181 5.53 -2.55 -11.22
CA LEU A 181 4.74 -3.73 -10.91
C LEU A 181 3.30 -3.57 -11.41
N ASN A 182 2.66 -2.44 -11.11
CA ASN A 182 1.29 -2.15 -11.52
C ASN A 182 1.15 -2.02 -13.04
N LEU A 183 2.07 -1.32 -13.71
CA LEU A 183 2.05 -1.18 -15.16
C LEU A 183 2.24 -2.54 -15.85
N ASN A 184 3.21 -3.35 -15.41
CA ASN A 184 3.40 -4.69 -15.96
C ASN A 184 2.19 -5.61 -15.75
N GLN A 185 1.49 -5.46 -14.62
CA GLN A 185 0.24 -6.20 -14.38
C GLN A 185 -0.89 -5.72 -15.29
N LEU A 186 -1.06 -4.41 -15.46
CA LEU A 186 -2.09 -3.85 -16.33
C LEU A 186 -1.86 -4.20 -17.80
N THR A 187 -0.61 -4.31 -18.24
CA THR A 187 -0.25 -4.66 -19.63
C THR A 187 -0.33 -6.17 -19.89
N SER A 188 -0.20 -7.01 -18.86
CA SER A 188 -0.27 -8.48 -18.99
C SER A 188 -1.62 -9.08 -18.63
N SER A 189 -2.46 -8.36 -17.87
CA SER A 189 -3.80 -8.81 -17.48
C SER A 189 -4.73 -8.87 -18.69
N ARG A 190 -5.54 -9.93 -18.75
CA ARG A 190 -6.63 -10.05 -19.73
C ARG A 190 -7.92 -9.35 -19.26
N LYS A 191 -8.02 -9.04 -17.97
CA LYS A 191 -9.18 -8.38 -17.36
C LYS A 191 -8.86 -6.92 -17.06
N THR A 192 -9.77 -6.04 -17.45
CA THR A 192 -9.78 -4.63 -17.08
C THR A 192 -10.49 -4.43 -15.75
N ILE A 193 -10.32 -3.25 -15.14
CA ILE A 193 -11.09 -2.89 -13.92
C ILE A 193 -12.61 -2.89 -14.16
N HIS A 194 -13.05 -2.66 -15.41
CA HIS A 194 -14.47 -2.70 -15.76
C HIS A 194 -15.01 -4.13 -15.71
N ASP A 195 -14.21 -5.13 -16.10
CA ASP A 195 -14.58 -6.53 -16.01
C ASP A 195 -14.77 -6.95 -14.54
N TYR A 196 -13.83 -6.57 -13.66
CA TYR A 196 -13.97 -6.80 -12.22
C TYR A 196 -15.18 -6.08 -11.62
N LEU A 197 -15.48 -4.86 -12.08
CA LEU A 197 -16.65 -4.13 -11.63
C LEU A 197 -17.94 -4.84 -12.05
N ASN A 198 -18.03 -5.35 -13.27
CA ASN A 198 -19.19 -6.13 -13.73
C ASN A 198 -19.38 -7.39 -12.88
N GLU A 199 -18.29 -8.14 -12.61
CA GLU A 199 -18.34 -9.32 -11.74
C GLU A 199 -18.84 -8.96 -10.32
N VAL A 200 -18.40 -7.83 -9.76
CA VAL A 200 -18.86 -7.35 -8.46
C VAL A 200 -20.34 -6.97 -8.50
N LEU A 201 -20.80 -6.29 -9.56
CA LEU A 201 -22.19 -5.88 -9.70
C LEU A 201 -23.12 -7.09 -9.83
N ASP A 202 -22.72 -8.10 -10.58
CA ASP A 202 -23.45 -9.36 -10.70
C ASP A 202 -23.53 -10.09 -9.35
N ASP A 203 -22.43 -10.13 -8.60
CA ASP A 203 -22.41 -10.74 -7.27
C ASP A 203 -23.22 -9.96 -6.24
N LEU A 204 -23.21 -8.62 -6.29
CA LEU A 204 -24.08 -7.78 -5.47
C LEU A 204 -25.55 -8.03 -5.80
N LEU A 205 -25.89 -8.06 -7.10
CA LEU A 205 -27.23 -8.30 -7.59
C LEU A 205 -27.76 -9.65 -7.07
N ALA A 206 -26.99 -10.73 -7.24
CA ALA A 206 -27.39 -12.07 -6.85
C ALA A 206 -27.43 -12.26 -5.33
N ASN A 207 -26.36 -11.88 -4.61
CA ASN A 207 -26.18 -12.29 -3.22
C ASN A 207 -26.72 -11.28 -2.19
N TYR A 208 -26.84 -10.01 -2.56
CA TYR A 208 -27.24 -8.93 -1.65
C TYR A 208 -28.60 -8.33 -1.99
N PHE A 209 -29.01 -8.35 -3.27
CA PHE A 209 -30.26 -7.72 -3.72
C PHE A 209 -31.27 -8.71 -4.33
N ASN A 210 -31.06 -10.03 -4.23
CA ASN A 210 -32.00 -11.06 -4.70
C ASN A 210 -32.43 -10.89 -6.18
N ASN A 211 -31.48 -10.53 -7.04
CA ASN A 211 -31.69 -10.23 -8.47
C ASN A 211 -32.58 -9.01 -8.77
N ASP A 212 -32.82 -8.15 -7.79
CA ASP A 212 -33.57 -6.91 -7.94
C ASP A 212 -32.64 -5.76 -8.43
N LYS A 213 -32.72 -5.47 -9.73
CA LYS A 213 -31.92 -4.41 -10.38
C LYS A 213 -32.27 -3.02 -9.88
N GLU A 214 -33.51 -2.77 -9.48
CA GLU A 214 -33.93 -1.45 -8.97
C GLU A 214 -33.29 -1.17 -7.62
N LYS A 215 -33.29 -2.17 -6.72
CA LYS A 215 -32.61 -2.06 -5.42
C LYS A 215 -31.10 -1.90 -5.56
N LEU A 216 -30.47 -2.64 -6.46
CA LEU A 216 -29.05 -2.45 -6.75
C LEU A 216 -28.79 -1.02 -7.25
N ASN A 217 -29.53 -0.54 -8.24
CA ASN A 217 -29.38 0.82 -8.76
C ASN A 217 -29.63 1.89 -7.70
N HIS A 218 -30.62 1.67 -6.82
CA HIS A 218 -30.85 2.55 -5.68
C HIS A 218 -29.65 2.56 -4.75
N PHE A 219 -29.11 1.40 -4.36
CA PHE A 219 -27.90 1.31 -3.53
C PHE A 219 -26.70 2.04 -4.16
N LEU A 220 -26.42 1.79 -5.45
CA LEU A 220 -25.27 2.38 -6.14
C LEU A 220 -25.31 3.92 -6.14
N ASN A 221 -26.50 4.51 -6.17
CA ASN A 221 -26.71 5.95 -6.19
C ASN A 221 -27.04 6.56 -4.82
N SER A 222 -27.17 5.73 -3.78
CA SER A 222 -27.48 6.18 -2.42
C SER A 222 -26.23 6.37 -1.58
N PRO A 223 -26.31 7.21 -0.51
CA PRO A 223 -25.31 7.21 0.55
C PRO A 223 -25.13 5.83 1.14
N ALA A 224 -23.88 5.43 1.31
CA ALA A 224 -23.47 4.18 1.93
C ALA A 224 -22.29 4.42 2.87
N SER A 225 -22.05 3.51 3.80
CA SER A 225 -20.97 3.65 4.77
C SER A 225 -20.07 2.43 4.82
N TYR A 226 -18.81 2.68 5.14
CA TYR A 226 -17.84 1.65 5.49
C TYR A 226 -17.06 2.10 6.73
N THR A 227 -16.42 1.16 7.42
CA THR A 227 -15.53 1.46 8.54
C THR A 227 -14.15 0.92 8.23
N ALA A 228 -13.19 1.82 8.05
CA ALA A 228 -11.78 1.42 8.00
C ALA A 228 -11.29 1.28 9.44
N GLY A 229 -10.50 0.26 9.72
CA GLY A 229 -9.95 0.08 11.06
C GLY A 229 -8.88 -0.97 11.11
N SER A 230 -8.63 -1.49 12.31
CA SER A 230 -7.63 -2.53 12.50
C SER A 230 -8.00 -3.49 13.61
N HIS A 231 -7.43 -4.69 13.52
CA HIS A 231 -7.35 -5.66 14.61
C HIS A 231 -5.89 -5.84 15.03
N PRO A 232 -5.62 -6.19 16.31
CA PRO A 232 -4.27 -6.54 16.72
C PRO A 232 -3.73 -7.71 15.89
N ALA A 233 -2.58 -7.52 15.24
CA ALA A 233 -2.06 -8.51 14.30
C ALA A 233 -1.60 -9.77 15.04
N GLU A 234 -1.97 -10.94 14.51
CA GLU A 234 -1.60 -12.25 15.06
C GLU A 234 -0.41 -12.88 14.31
N PHE A 235 -0.07 -12.35 13.13
CA PHE A 235 0.99 -12.85 12.25
C PHE A 235 0.85 -14.34 11.95
N VAL A 236 1.53 -15.22 12.70
CA VAL A 236 1.46 -16.69 12.55
C VAL A 236 0.87 -17.41 13.77
N SER A 237 0.49 -16.68 14.83
CA SER A 237 -0.09 -17.26 16.05
C SER A 237 -0.90 -16.25 16.85
N GLU A 238 -2.06 -16.65 17.37
CA GLU A 238 -2.86 -15.85 18.31
C GLU A 238 -2.06 -15.35 19.53
N HIS A 239 -0.98 -16.05 19.92
CA HIS A 239 -0.12 -15.64 21.03
C HIS A 239 0.72 -14.38 20.72
N LEU A 240 0.85 -14.00 19.45
CA LEU A 240 1.52 -12.76 19.02
C LEU A 240 0.54 -11.61 18.82
N ARG A 241 -0.76 -11.83 19.09
CA ARG A 241 -1.82 -10.83 18.91
C ARG A 241 -1.40 -9.50 19.52
N GLY A 242 -1.27 -8.47 18.68
CA GLY A 242 -0.93 -7.11 19.10
C GLY A 242 0.52 -6.88 19.53
N THR A 243 1.42 -7.85 19.30
CA THR A 243 2.87 -7.70 19.58
C THR A 243 3.65 -7.21 18.36
N VAL A 244 3.11 -7.47 17.15
CA VAL A 244 3.78 -7.23 15.86
C VAL A 244 3.08 -6.15 15.03
N GLY A 245 2.29 -5.29 15.68
CA GLY A 245 1.51 -4.23 15.05
C GLY A 245 0.02 -4.55 14.94
N GLN A 246 -0.60 -3.93 13.95
CA GLN A 246 -2.04 -3.95 13.68
C GLN A 246 -2.29 -4.44 12.25
N HIS A 247 -3.34 -5.24 12.07
CA HIS A 247 -3.84 -5.65 10.76
C HIS A 247 -4.94 -4.69 10.32
N ALA A 248 -4.69 -3.93 9.25
CA ALA A 248 -5.65 -2.95 8.75
C ALA A 248 -6.63 -3.58 7.75
N LEU A 249 -7.89 -3.16 7.81
CA LEU A 249 -8.96 -3.61 6.93
C LEU A 249 -10.05 -2.54 6.72
N ILE A 250 -10.89 -2.73 5.71
CA ILE A 250 -12.15 -1.99 5.52
C ILE A 250 -13.32 -2.95 5.72
N ALA A 251 -14.13 -2.70 6.75
CA ALA A 251 -15.38 -3.42 6.99
C ALA A 251 -16.54 -2.73 6.25
N VAL A 252 -17.27 -3.51 5.45
CA VAL A 252 -18.40 -3.05 4.65
C VAL A 252 -19.65 -3.80 5.09
N LYS A 253 -20.75 -3.06 5.28
CA LYS A 253 -22.08 -3.62 5.53
C LYS A 253 -23.04 -3.16 4.44
N ILE A 254 -23.65 -4.12 3.74
CA ILE A 254 -24.61 -3.84 2.66
C ILE A 254 -25.93 -4.52 3.02
N ALA A 255 -27.01 -3.73 3.08
CA ALA A 255 -28.34 -4.17 3.47
C ALA A 255 -28.33 -4.90 4.83
N ASP A 256 -29.17 -5.93 4.98
CA ASP A 256 -29.30 -6.76 6.18
C ASP A 256 -28.37 -7.97 6.19
N LYS A 257 -27.34 -7.99 5.33
CA LYS A 257 -26.36 -9.08 5.26
C LYS A 257 -25.25 -8.89 6.31
N PRO A 258 -24.58 -9.98 6.73
CA PRO A 258 -23.39 -9.89 7.56
C PRO A 258 -22.32 -8.98 6.92
N PRO A 259 -21.57 -8.22 7.72
CA PRO A 259 -20.48 -7.41 7.18
C PRO A 259 -19.37 -8.31 6.60
N PHE A 260 -18.63 -7.78 5.64
CA PHE A 260 -17.45 -8.43 5.07
C PHE A 260 -16.26 -7.46 5.05
N ALA A 261 -15.05 -8.01 4.97
CA ALA A 261 -13.81 -7.25 5.00
C ALA A 261 -13.19 -7.16 3.60
N LEU A 262 -12.67 -5.98 3.27
CA LEU A 262 -11.69 -5.79 2.20
C LEU A 262 -10.32 -5.69 2.86
N GLU A 263 -9.49 -6.71 2.70
CA GLU A 263 -8.25 -6.83 3.46
C GLU A 263 -7.17 -7.69 2.79
N PHE A 264 -5.93 -7.53 3.26
CA PHE A 264 -4.80 -8.35 2.88
C PHE A 264 -4.53 -9.43 3.94
N ALA A 265 -5.25 -10.55 3.88
CA ALA A 265 -5.14 -11.63 4.87
C ALA A 265 -5.22 -13.02 4.22
N ILE A 266 -4.57 -14.02 4.84
CA ILE A 266 -4.70 -15.43 4.44
C ILE A 266 -6.10 -15.96 4.74
N SER A 267 -6.72 -15.46 5.80
CA SER A 267 -8.06 -15.83 6.22
C SER A 267 -8.83 -14.57 6.63
N PRO A 268 -10.15 -14.52 6.38
CA PRO A 268 -10.95 -13.36 6.72
C PRO A 268 -10.89 -13.02 8.21
N SER A 269 -10.82 -11.72 8.52
CA SER A 269 -10.93 -11.20 9.87
C SER A 269 -12.31 -11.49 10.46
N ASP A 270 -12.34 -11.81 11.75
CA ASP A 270 -13.57 -11.95 12.52
C ASP A 270 -14.19 -10.57 12.79
N LEU A 271 -15.17 -10.18 11.98
CA LEU A 271 -15.89 -8.91 12.10
C LEU A 271 -16.98 -8.90 13.20
N THR A 272 -17.11 -9.98 13.99
CA THR A 272 -17.92 -9.94 15.21
C THR A 272 -17.19 -9.23 16.36
N ARG A 273 -15.86 -9.06 16.23
CA ARG A 273 -15.03 -8.33 17.17
C ARG A 273 -14.98 -6.85 16.81
N ASP A 274 -14.89 -6.03 17.84
CA ASP A 274 -14.74 -4.59 17.65
C ASP A 274 -13.36 -4.24 17.07
N LEU A 275 -13.38 -3.36 16.07
CA LEU A 275 -12.16 -2.77 15.53
C LEU A 275 -11.49 -1.89 16.59
N THR A 276 -10.16 -1.93 16.67
CA THR A 276 -9.38 -1.16 17.65
C THR A 276 -9.25 0.32 17.27
N GLN A 277 -9.22 0.63 15.98
CA GLN A 277 -9.11 2.00 15.45
C GLN A 277 -10.24 2.28 14.42
N PRO A 278 -11.52 2.25 14.82
CA PRO A 278 -12.64 2.37 13.88
C PRO A 278 -12.75 3.81 13.34
N ILE A 279 -12.71 3.95 12.02
CA ILE A 279 -12.93 5.20 11.28
C ILE A 279 -14.10 4.98 10.32
N SER A 280 -15.29 5.40 10.70
CA SER A 280 -16.47 5.33 9.83
C SER A 280 -16.45 6.45 8.78
N ARG A 281 -16.78 6.09 7.53
CA ARG A 281 -16.83 7.01 6.39
C ARG A 281 -18.17 6.86 5.67
N GLN A 282 -18.66 7.98 5.14
CA GLN A 282 -19.83 8.03 4.26
C GLN A 282 -19.35 8.25 2.83
N THR A 283 -19.89 7.49 1.89
CA THR A 283 -19.60 7.54 0.46
C THR A 283 -20.86 7.10 -0.32
N THR A 284 -20.75 6.64 -1.56
CA THR A 284 -21.84 6.06 -2.35
C THR A 284 -21.71 4.55 -2.49
N GLY A 285 -22.81 3.84 -2.73
CA GLY A 285 -22.76 2.40 -3.03
C GLY A 285 -21.88 2.09 -4.24
N ARG A 286 -21.82 3.00 -5.23
CA ARG A 286 -20.91 2.89 -6.38
C ARG A 286 -19.44 2.88 -5.97
N LYS A 287 -19.03 3.75 -5.04
CA LYS A 287 -17.65 3.76 -4.52
C LYS A 287 -17.31 2.49 -3.77
N ILE A 288 -18.26 1.92 -3.04
CA ILE A 288 -18.09 0.61 -2.40
C ILE A 288 -17.88 -0.48 -3.46
N ALA A 289 -18.69 -0.52 -4.53
CA ALA A 289 -18.52 -1.47 -5.62
C ALA A 289 -17.16 -1.30 -6.33
N GLU A 290 -16.70 -0.06 -6.54
CA GLU A 290 -15.36 0.21 -7.09
C GLU A 290 -14.24 -0.28 -6.16
N MET A 291 -14.37 -0.10 -4.84
CA MET A 291 -13.40 -0.63 -3.88
C MET A 291 -13.39 -2.16 -3.88
N MET A 292 -14.56 -2.80 -3.97
CA MET A 292 -14.67 -4.26 -4.10
C MET A 292 -14.03 -4.77 -5.40
N ALA A 293 -14.21 -4.06 -6.52
CA ALA A 293 -13.62 -4.42 -7.80
C ALA A 293 -12.10 -4.32 -7.75
N LEU A 294 -11.57 -3.23 -7.19
CA LEU A 294 -10.14 -3.06 -6.98
C LEU A 294 -9.58 -4.11 -6.01
N HIS A 295 -10.32 -4.45 -4.95
CA HIS A 295 -9.95 -5.51 -4.03
C HIS A 295 -9.82 -6.87 -4.74
N ARG A 296 -10.77 -7.25 -5.60
CA ARG A 296 -10.68 -8.49 -6.40
C ARG A 296 -9.47 -8.50 -7.31
N GLN A 297 -9.24 -7.41 -8.05
CA GLN A 297 -8.05 -7.27 -8.89
C GLN A 297 -6.77 -7.44 -8.06
N MET A 298 -6.70 -6.78 -6.91
CA MET A 298 -5.56 -6.87 -6.00
C MET A 298 -5.42 -8.25 -5.34
N GLN A 299 -6.48 -9.02 -5.17
CA GLN A 299 -6.39 -10.39 -4.68
C GLN A 299 -5.77 -11.33 -5.73
N GLU A 300 -5.95 -11.06 -7.03
CA GLU A 300 -5.28 -11.82 -8.09
C GLU A 300 -3.79 -11.44 -8.20
N THR A 301 -3.44 -10.15 -8.04
CA THR A 301 -2.07 -9.65 -8.21
C THR A 301 -1.22 -9.67 -6.93
N HIS A 302 -1.87 -9.58 -5.78
CA HIS A 302 -1.28 -9.50 -4.45
C HIS A 302 -1.97 -10.46 -3.48
N ALA A 303 -2.25 -11.70 -3.90
CA ALA A 303 -2.81 -12.72 -3.01
C ALA A 303 -1.96 -12.85 -1.72
N CYS A 304 -2.58 -12.68 -0.55
CA CYS A 304 -1.92 -12.84 0.74
C CYS A 304 -1.65 -14.33 0.99
N THR A 305 -0.54 -14.81 0.45
CA THR A 305 -0.03 -16.18 0.63
C THR A 305 1.25 -16.14 1.46
N LEU A 306 1.61 -17.26 2.09
CA LEU A 306 2.90 -17.37 2.78
C LEU A 306 4.07 -17.06 1.83
N HIS A 307 3.99 -17.52 0.57
CA HIS A 307 4.97 -17.20 -0.46
C HIS A 307 5.07 -15.70 -0.71
N TYR A 308 3.93 -14.99 -0.81
CA TYR A 308 3.93 -13.54 -0.97
C TYR A 308 4.49 -12.84 0.27
N MET A 309 4.07 -13.24 1.47
CA MET A 309 4.55 -12.62 2.72
C MET A 309 6.08 -12.75 2.86
N VAL A 310 6.65 -13.90 2.52
CA VAL A 310 8.09 -14.13 2.62
C VAL A 310 8.87 -13.37 1.55
N ASN A 311 8.36 -13.27 0.32
CA ASN A 311 9.14 -12.77 -0.82
C ASN A 311 8.82 -11.32 -1.23
N ARG A 312 7.66 -10.78 -0.83
CA ARG A 312 7.13 -9.51 -1.35
C ARG A 312 6.65 -8.54 -0.28
N MET A 313 6.21 -9.03 0.88
CA MET A 313 5.77 -8.15 1.96
C MET A 313 6.98 -7.44 2.58
N LYS A 314 6.85 -6.13 2.69
CA LYS A 314 7.84 -5.24 3.30
C LYS A 314 7.12 -4.40 4.35
N PRO A 315 7.25 -4.72 5.66
CA PRO A 315 6.55 -3.99 6.72
C PRO A 315 6.78 -2.48 6.63
N GLY A 316 5.74 -1.66 6.66
CA GLY A 316 5.86 -0.21 6.50
C GLY A 316 5.95 0.30 5.06
N GLU A 317 5.86 -0.56 4.04
CA GLU A 317 5.92 -0.16 2.62
C GLU A 317 4.92 -0.94 1.74
N THR A 318 4.89 -2.26 1.88
CA THR A 318 3.97 -3.18 1.18
C THR A 318 3.34 -4.15 2.20
N ASP A 319 2.51 -3.60 3.08
CA ASP A 319 1.81 -4.31 4.16
C ASP A 319 0.29 -4.14 4.09
N CYS A 320 -0.44 -4.65 5.09
CA CYS A 320 -1.89 -4.56 5.15
C CYS A 320 -2.41 -3.11 5.23
N LEU A 321 -1.67 -2.18 5.85
CA LEU A 321 -2.06 -0.76 5.82
C LEU A 321 -1.90 -0.20 4.41
N ALA A 322 -0.75 -0.42 3.75
CA ALA A 322 -0.55 0.01 2.37
C ALA A 322 -1.63 -0.57 1.43
N TYR A 323 -2.10 -1.79 1.68
CA TYR A 323 -3.22 -2.39 0.96
C TYR A 323 -4.53 -1.60 1.11
N VAL A 324 -4.90 -1.24 2.35
CA VAL A 324 -6.07 -0.38 2.62
C VAL A 324 -5.92 0.99 1.96
N LEU A 325 -4.72 1.58 2.01
CA LEU A 325 -4.45 2.87 1.38
C LEU A 325 -4.55 2.80 -0.16
N ARG A 326 -4.11 1.70 -0.78
CA ARG A 326 -4.31 1.45 -2.21
C ARG A 326 -5.78 1.36 -2.58
N LEU A 327 -6.59 0.69 -1.77
CA LEU A 327 -8.03 0.63 -1.98
C LEU A 327 -8.66 2.03 -1.95
N THR A 328 -8.37 2.82 -0.90
CA THR A 328 -8.98 4.16 -0.76
C THR A 328 -8.48 5.13 -1.83
N ASP A 329 -7.17 5.20 -2.06
CA ASP A 329 -6.61 6.09 -3.09
C ASP A 329 -7.09 5.71 -4.49
N GLY A 330 -7.15 4.41 -4.76
CA GLY A 330 -7.55 3.89 -6.07
C GLY A 330 -8.94 4.37 -6.48
N VAL A 331 -9.85 4.53 -5.52
CA VAL A 331 -11.21 5.04 -5.75
C VAL A 331 -11.39 6.52 -5.42
N ASN A 332 -10.33 7.27 -5.11
CA ASN A 332 -10.36 8.67 -4.67
C ASN A 332 -11.09 8.92 -3.34
N GLU A 333 -11.09 7.94 -2.43
CA GLU A 333 -11.56 8.10 -1.06
C GLU A 333 -10.41 8.60 -0.16
N PRO A 334 -10.68 9.46 0.84
CA PRO A 334 -9.64 9.94 1.75
C PRO A 334 -8.97 8.80 2.53
N ARG A 335 -7.63 8.85 2.64
CA ARG A 335 -6.86 7.88 3.44
C ARG A 335 -7.38 7.83 4.89
N PRO A 336 -7.65 6.64 5.44
CA PRO A 336 -8.00 6.51 6.85
C PRO A 336 -6.74 6.69 7.73
N PRO A 337 -6.81 7.47 8.82
CA PRO A 337 -5.66 7.74 9.70
C PRO A 337 -5.40 6.56 10.67
N ILE A 338 -5.20 5.35 10.14
CA ILE A 338 -4.96 4.13 10.91
C ILE A 338 -3.46 3.99 11.18
N LYS A 339 -3.08 3.85 12.45
CA LYS A 339 -1.68 3.62 12.83
C LYS A 339 -1.31 2.15 12.72
N ARG A 340 -0.15 1.83 12.14
CA ARG A 340 0.42 0.47 12.06
C ARG A 340 0.73 -0.10 13.44
N PHE A 341 1.20 0.77 14.32
CA PHE A 341 1.55 0.44 15.70
C PHE A 341 0.67 1.26 16.64
N TYR A 342 -0.38 0.62 17.13
CA TYR A 342 -1.32 1.22 18.09
C TYR A 342 -1.33 0.39 19.35
N GLN A 343 -1.21 1.05 20.51
CA GLN A 343 -1.23 0.43 21.85
C GLN A 343 -0.35 -0.83 21.96
N GLN A 344 0.89 -0.74 21.48
CA GLN A 344 1.82 -1.87 21.47
C GLN A 344 2.48 -2.08 22.84
N ASN A 345 2.86 -3.33 23.11
CA ASN A 345 3.74 -3.67 24.23
C ASN A 345 5.20 -3.25 23.95
N GLY A 346 6.12 -3.49 24.89
CA GLY A 346 7.54 -3.10 24.75
C GLY A 346 8.23 -3.67 23.49
N ILE A 347 7.90 -4.90 23.10
CA ILE A 347 8.41 -5.53 21.88
C ILE A 347 7.85 -4.80 20.65
N GLY A 348 6.53 -4.58 20.59
CA GLY A 348 5.92 -3.86 19.48
C GLY A 348 6.37 -2.41 19.36
N ASN A 349 6.73 -1.73 20.46
CA ASN A 349 7.33 -0.39 20.42
C ASN A 349 8.76 -0.41 19.83
N PHE A 350 9.57 -1.40 20.21
CA PHE A 350 10.88 -1.61 19.59
C PHE A 350 10.74 -1.87 18.09
N LEU A 351 9.77 -2.70 17.69
CA LEU A 351 9.46 -2.95 16.29
C LEU A 351 9.01 -1.71 15.53
N SER A 352 8.10 -0.95 16.14
CA SER A 352 7.62 0.31 15.59
C SER A 352 8.79 1.24 15.30
N PHE A 353 9.77 1.34 16.21
CA PHE A 353 10.92 2.21 16.01
C PHE A 353 11.69 1.84 14.73
N PHE A 354 12.09 0.57 14.56
CA PHE A 354 12.87 0.15 13.40
C PHE A 354 12.08 0.21 12.10
N ILE A 355 10.82 -0.22 12.10
CA ILE A 355 9.99 -0.21 10.89
C ILE A 355 9.73 1.24 10.47
N SER A 356 9.34 2.12 11.40
CA SER A 356 9.11 3.53 11.08
C SER A 356 10.38 4.28 10.67
N HIS A 357 11.55 3.96 11.24
CA HIS A 357 12.81 4.59 10.82
C HIS A 357 13.28 4.10 9.46
N LEU A 358 13.22 2.79 9.20
CA LEU A 358 13.80 2.20 7.99
C LEU A 358 12.88 2.24 6.77
N SER A 359 11.60 2.56 6.94
CA SER A 359 10.67 2.79 5.83
C SER A 359 11.06 4.00 4.98
N ALA A 360 10.80 3.95 3.68
CA ALA A 360 11.03 5.08 2.79
C ALA A 360 10.15 6.30 3.13
N PHE A 361 8.89 6.06 3.50
CA PHE A 361 7.96 7.09 3.98
C PHE A 361 7.65 6.83 5.45
N SER A 362 7.63 7.91 6.25
CA SER A 362 7.06 7.84 7.59
C SER A 362 5.55 7.65 7.50
N GLU A 363 4.96 7.02 8.52
CA GLU A 363 3.50 6.85 8.60
C GLU A 363 2.75 8.19 8.52
N LYS A 364 3.31 9.25 9.13
CA LYS A 364 2.74 10.60 9.07
C LYS A 364 2.73 11.14 7.64
N GLU A 365 3.84 11.00 6.92
CA GLU A 365 3.89 11.39 5.51
C GLU A 365 2.85 10.59 4.73
N GLU A 366 2.83 9.27 4.85
CA GLU A 366 1.89 8.42 4.13
C GLU A 366 0.42 8.75 4.42
N GLN A 367 0.04 9.03 5.66
CA GLN A 367 -1.35 9.41 5.98
C GLN A 367 -1.73 10.84 5.54
N SER A 368 -0.75 11.73 5.37
CA SER A 368 -1.00 13.12 4.92
C SER A 368 -1.21 13.25 3.41
N ILE A 369 -0.98 12.18 2.67
CA ILE A 369 -1.04 12.15 1.20
C ILE A 369 -2.49 12.00 0.71
N GLY A 370 -2.82 12.65 -0.41
CA GLY A 370 -4.14 12.51 -1.05
C GLY A 370 -5.27 13.29 -0.39
N VAL A 371 -4.99 14.11 0.64
CA VAL A 371 -5.97 15.05 1.21
C VAL A 371 -6.33 16.08 0.13
N ARG A 372 -7.60 16.13 -0.27
CA ARG A 372 -8.11 17.27 -1.05
C ARG A 372 -7.92 18.54 -0.20
N PRO A 373 -7.37 19.65 -0.73
CA PRO A 373 -7.64 20.93 -0.10
C PRO A 373 -9.16 21.08 -0.05
N ALA A 374 -9.70 21.33 1.14
CA ALA A 374 -11.10 21.65 1.30
C ALA A 374 -11.41 22.79 0.34
N SER A 375 -12.35 22.57 -0.58
CA SER A 375 -12.92 23.65 -1.38
C SER A 375 -13.52 24.67 -0.42
N GLY A 376 -12.83 25.80 -0.23
CA GLY A 376 -13.32 26.94 0.52
C GLY A 376 -12.59 27.23 1.84
N GLN A 377 -11.41 27.82 1.75
CA GLN A 377 -11.02 28.90 2.67
C GLN A 377 -10.41 30.03 1.83
N THR A 378 -11.30 30.82 1.23
CA THR A 378 -11.02 32.24 0.99
C THR A 378 -11.26 32.96 2.31
N GLY A 379 -10.19 33.43 2.93
CA GLY A 379 -10.19 34.46 3.97
C GLY A 379 -9.22 35.53 3.54
#